data_AF-A0A6C0L5Z8-F1
#
_entry.id   AF-A0A6C0L5Z8-F1
#
_cell.length_a   1.000
_cell.length_b   1.000
_cell.length_c   1.000
_cell.angle_alpha   90.00
_cell.angle_beta   90.00
_cell.angle_gamma   90.00
#
_symmetry.space_group_name_H-M   'P 1'
#
loop_
_entity.id
_entity.type
_entity.pdbx_description
1 polymer ?
#
loop_
_entity_poly.entity_id
_entity_poly.type
_entity_poly.pdbx_seq_one_letter_code
_entity_poly.pdbx_strand_id
1 'polypeptide(L)'
;MEVAIVKAVASGVLAYSIHYGSIKLYSTLCVPDGMWGYLQGLLTTGSPMCQVALTAASQTQTSYSSLLLVGGSRFLIDMVGLPFPKE
;
A
#
# COMPACT_ATOMS: atom_id res chain seq x y z
N MET A 1 -0.69 7.98 -24.04
CA MET A 1 0.41 7.40 -23.24
C MET A 1 0.66 8.23 -21.98
N GLU A 2 0.88 9.54 -22.07
CA GLU A 2 1.08 10.44 -20.92
C GLU A 2 0.02 10.32 -19.82
N VAL A 3 -1.27 10.41 -20.17
CA VAL A 3 -2.36 10.38 -19.17
C VAL A 3 -2.40 9.05 -18.39
N ALA A 4 -2.02 7.94 -19.02
CA ALA A 4 -1.98 6.62 -18.38
C ALA A 4 -0.79 6.51 -17.40
N ILE A 5 0.37 7.01 -17.79
CA ILE A 5 1.58 7.03 -16.95
C ILE A 5 1.36 7.95 -15.75
N VAL A 6 0.81 9.16 -15.96
CA VAL A 6 0.52 10.11 -14.88
C VAL A 6 -0.47 9.50 -13.88
N LYS A 7 -1.52 8.81 -14.35
CA LYS A 7 -2.47 8.12 -13.47
C LYS A 7 -1.81 6.99 -12.68
N ALA A 8 -0.93 6.21 -13.29
CA ALA A 8 -0.22 5.10 -12.63
C ALA A 8 0.78 5.60 -11.58
N VAL A 9 1.50 6.68 -11.86
CA VAL A 9 2.41 7.31 -10.90
C VAL A 9 1.62 7.94 -9.75
N ALA A 10 0.55 8.67 -10.06
CA ALA A 10 -0.31 9.28 -9.04
C ALA A 10 -0.97 8.23 -8.13
N SER A 11 -1.45 7.11 -8.69
CA SER A 11 -2.02 6.01 -7.88
C SER A 11 -0.96 5.31 -7.04
N GLY A 12 0.26 5.16 -7.54
CA GLY A 12 1.40 4.64 -6.76
C GLY A 12 1.76 5.53 -5.57
N VAL A 13 1.85 6.84 -5.80
CA VAL A 13 2.13 7.84 -4.74
C VAL A 13 1.00 7.86 -3.70
N LEU A 14 -0.26 7.80 -4.13
CA LEU A 14 -1.42 7.72 -3.23
C LEU A 14 -1.42 6.43 -2.41
N ALA A 15 -1.17 5.27 -3.04
CA ALA A 15 -1.10 4.00 -2.33
C ALA A 15 0.02 3.99 -1.28
N TYR A 16 1.21 4.52 -1.64
CA TYR A 16 2.34 4.62 -0.72
C TYR A 16 2.08 5.58 0.45
N SER A 17 1.48 6.74 0.19
CA SER A 17 1.18 7.71 1.24
C SER A 17 0.13 7.21 2.22
N ILE A 18 -0.90 6.50 1.75
CA ILE A 18 -1.87 5.82 2.62
C ILE A 18 -1.19 4.70 3.42
N HIS A 19 -0.33 3.91 2.79
CA HIS A 19 0.44 2.85 3.48
C HIS A 19 1.31 3.42 4.61
N TYR A 20 2.11 4.44 4.30
CA TYR A 20 2.98 5.08 5.28
C TYR A 20 2.18 5.73 6.40
N GLY A 21 1.09 6.43 6.08
CA GLY A 21 0.21 7.07 7.06
C GLY A 21 -0.46 6.05 7.98
N SER A 22 -0.94 4.93 7.45
CA SER A 22 -1.56 3.86 8.25
C SER A 22 -0.56 3.17 9.16
N ILE A 23 0.67 2.90 8.70
CA ILE A 23 1.74 2.39 9.56
C ILE A 23 2.13 3.41 10.64
N LYS A 24 2.22 4.70 10.30
CA LYS A 24 2.57 5.73 11.28
C LYS A 24 1.51 5.83 12.38
N LEU A 25 0.23 5.86 12.01
CA LEU A 25 -0.89 5.83 12.96
C LEU A 25 -0.87 4.57 13.83
N TYR A 26 -0.59 3.42 13.24
CA TYR A 26 -0.46 2.17 13.99
C TYR A 26 0.70 2.23 14.99
N SER A 27 1.87 2.72 14.57
CA SER A 27 3.04 2.83 15.45
C SER A 27 2.85 3.84 16.59
N THR A 28 2.08 4.90 16.40
CA THR A 28 1.88 5.91 17.45
C THR A 28 0.74 5.58 18.41
N LEU A 29 -0.33 4.96 17.91
CA LEU A 29 -1.56 4.73 18.69
C LEU A 29 -1.71 3.29 19.19
N CYS A 30 -1.17 2.31 18.46
CA CYS A 30 -1.42 0.89 18.70
C CYS A 30 -0.23 0.20 19.35
N VAL A 31 0.97 0.46 18.86
CA VAL A 31 2.21 -0.13 19.40
C VAL A 31 3.26 0.96 19.56
N PRO A 32 3.09 1.86 20.54
CA PRO A 32 4.07 2.91 20.80
C PRO A 32 5.43 2.32 21.19
N ASP A 33 6.50 3.01 20.81
CA ASP A 33 7.87 2.56 21.02
C ASP A 33 8.21 2.39 22.52
N GLY A 34 9.02 1.37 22.84
CA GLY A 34 9.50 1.07 24.19
C GLY A 34 8.77 -0.07 24.91
N MET A 35 9.34 -0.58 26.01
CA MET A 35 8.80 -1.72 26.75
C MET A 35 7.38 -1.47 27.30
N TRP A 36 7.09 -0.25 27.75
CA TRP A 36 5.77 0.11 28.26
C TRP A 36 4.73 0.21 27.14
N GLY A 37 5.13 0.73 25.97
CA GLY A 37 4.27 0.82 24.80
C GLY A 37 3.99 -0.54 24.15
N TYR A 38 4.92 -1.49 24.24
CA TYR A 38 4.71 -2.89 23.83
C TYR A 38 3.66 -3.59 24.72
N LEU A 39 3.74 -3.41 26.04
CA LEU A 39 2.76 -3.96 27.00
C LEU A 39 1.39 -3.30 26.86
N GLN A 40 1.35 -1.98 26.66
CA GLN A 40 0.11 -1.27 26.39
C GLN A 40 -0.48 -1.72 25.05
N GLY A 41 0.37 -1.91 24.04
CA GLY A 41 0.01 -2.46 22.74
C GLY A 41 -0.64 -3.83 22.83
N LEU A 42 -0.23 -4.72 23.73
CA LEU A 42 -0.93 -6.00 23.91
C LEU A 42 -2.42 -5.85 24.29
N LEU A 43 -2.79 -4.74 24.93
CA LEU A 43 -4.18 -4.42 25.29
C LEU A 43 -4.88 -3.56 24.22
N THR A 44 -4.18 -2.58 23.62
CA THR A 44 -4.75 -1.63 22.66
C THR A 44 -4.68 -2.08 21.20
N THR A 45 -3.82 -3.03 20.84
CA THR A 45 -3.72 -3.56 19.46
C THR A 45 -4.97 -4.32 19.05
N GLY A 46 -5.74 -4.85 20.01
CA GLY A 46 -7.05 -5.44 19.78
C GLY A 46 -8.17 -4.42 19.50
N SER A 47 -7.89 -3.12 19.62
CA SER A 47 -8.90 -2.07 19.40
C SER A 47 -9.30 -1.97 17.93
N PRO A 48 -10.56 -1.60 17.63
CA PRO A 48 -11.07 -1.50 16.26
C PRO A 48 -10.27 -0.50 15.40
N MET A 49 -9.75 0.58 16.00
CA MET A 49 -8.89 1.52 15.27
C MET A 49 -7.56 0.89 14.82
N CYS A 50 -6.96 0.04 15.66
CA CYS A 50 -5.72 -0.64 15.35
C CYS A 50 -5.89 -1.74 14.31
N GLN A 51 -7.01 -2.47 14.38
CA GLN A 51 -7.43 -3.43 13.36
C GLN A 51 -7.63 -2.76 11.99
N VAL A 52 -8.30 -1.60 11.96
CA VAL A 52 -8.50 -0.84 10.71
C VAL A 52 -7.17 -0.33 10.16
N ALA A 53 -6.30 0.22 11.00
CA ALA A 53 -4.99 0.71 10.55
C ALA A 53 -4.12 -0.43 9.98
N LEU A 54 -4.09 -1.60 10.64
CA LEU A 54 -3.35 -2.76 10.19
C LEU A 54 -3.92 -3.33 8.88
N THR A 55 -5.24 -3.37 8.75
CA THR A 55 -5.93 -3.81 7.52
C THR A 55 -5.68 -2.85 6.37
N ALA A 56 -5.73 -1.54 6.62
CA ALA A 56 -5.40 -0.53 5.62
C ALA A 56 -3.94 -0.65 5.17
N ALA A 57 -3.01 -0.87 6.10
CA ALA A 57 -1.60 -1.07 5.80
C ALA A 57 -1.38 -2.33 4.93
N SER A 58 -2.03 -3.45 5.24
CA SER A 58 -1.88 -4.70 4.46
C SER A 58 -2.51 -4.60 3.07
N GLN A 59 -3.67 -3.96 2.96
CA GLN A 59 -4.37 -3.75 1.69
C GLN A 59 -3.58 -2.80 0.77
N THR A 60 -3.05 -1.72 1.33
CA THR A 60 -2.21 -0.78 0.55
C THR A 60 -0.88 -1.39 0.13
N GLN A 61 -0.27 -2.25 0.96
CA GLN A 61 0.92 -3.00 0.58
C GLN A 61 0.67 -3.95 -0.60
N THR A 62 -0.45 -4.67 -0.56
CA THR A 62 -0.87 -5.57 -1.65
C THR A 62 -1.22 -4.79 -2.91
N SER A 63 -1.91 -3.66 -2.77
CA SER A 63 -2.29 -2.78 -3.88
C SER A 63 -1.06 -2.15 -4.56
N TYR A 64 -0.09 -1.69 -3.77
CA TYR A 64 1.17 -1.15 -4.28
C TYR A 64 1.98 -2.22 -5.04
N SER A 65 2.09 -3.42 -4.47
CA SER A 65 2.78 -4.54 -5.12
C SER A 65 2.10 -4.94 -6.43
N SER A 66 0.76 -4.93 -6.47
CA SER A 66 -0.01 -5.22 -7.67
C SER A 66 0.13 -4.13 -8.73
N LEU A 67 0.16 -2.86 -8.33
CA LEU A 67 0.41 -1.72 -9.24
C LEU A 67 1.78 -1.85 -9.92
N LEU A 68 2.82 -2.19 -9.17
CA LEU A 68 4.15 -2.40 -9.72
C LEU A 68 4.21 -3.63 -10.62
N LEU A 69 3.63 -4.76 -10.19
CA LEU A 69 3.69 -6.01 -10.95
C LEU A 69 2.88 -5.91 -12.25
N VAL A 70 1.63 -5.46 -12.18
CA VAL A 70 0.73 -5.35 -13.34
C VAL A 70 1.13 -4.16 -14.22
N GLY A 71 1.48 -3.02 -13.61
CA GLY A 71 1.93 -1.85 -14.35
C GLY A 71 3.27 -2.09 -15.04
N GLY A 72 4.23 -2.72 -14.35
CA GLY A 72 5.54 -3.07 -14.89
C GLY A 72 5.47 -4.14 -15.98
N SER A 73 4.70 -5.21 -15.77
CA SER A 73 4.51 -6.24 -16.79
C SER A 73 3.83 -5.69 -18.06
N ARG A 74 2.81 -4.84 -17.91
CA ARG A 74 2.18 -4.17 -19.06
C ARG A 74 3.14 -3.25 -19.80
N PHE A 75 3.93 -2.45 -19.08
CA PHE A 75 4.95 -1.60 -19.69
C PHE A 75 5.98 -2.41 -20.50
N LEU A 76 6.44 -3.54 -19.95
CA LEU A 76 7.38 -4.43 -20.65
C LEU A 76 6.74 -5.06 -21.90
N ILE A 77 5.48 -5.50 -21.83
CA ILE A 77 4.75 -6.04 -22.98
C ILE A 77 4.58 -4.98 -24.08
N ASP A 78 4.20 -3.75 -23.70
CA ASP A 78 4.06 -2.62 -24.61
C ASP A 78 5.40 -2.25 -25.27
N MET A 79 6.52 -2.36 -24.56
CA MET A 79 7.88 -2.13 -25.08
C MET A 79 8.36 -3.22 -26.04
N VAL A 80 7.97 -4.48 -25.81
CA VAL A 80 8.36 -5.62 -26.67
C VAL A 80 7.49 -5.69 -27.95
N GLY A 81 6.40 -4.92 -28.03
CA GLY A 81 5.59 -4.79 -29.25
C GLY A 81 4.82 -6.06 -29.62
N LEU A 82 4.52 -6.92 -28.65
CA LEU A 82 3.68 -8.10 -28.88
C LEU A 82 2.21 -7.64 -29.08
N PRO A 83 1.61 -7.88 -30.26
CA PRO A 83 0.21 -7.56 -30.49
C PRO A 83 -0.64 -8.57 -29.71
N PHE A 84 -1.09 -8.22 -28.51
CA PHE A 84 -2.19 -8.96 -27.91
C PHE A 84 -3.48 -8.66 -28.70
N PRO A 85 -4.28 -9.68 -29.03
CA PRO A 85 -5.53 -9.51 -29.75
C PRO A 85 -6.45 -8.57 -28.96
N LYS A 86 -7.00 -7.57 -29.65
CA LYS A 86 -8.11 -6.77 -29.14
C LYS A 86 -9.37 -7.61 -29.37
N GLU A 87 -9.94 -8.16 -28.31
CA GLU A 87 -11.33 -8.61 -28.31
C GLU A 87 -12.27 -7.41 -28.19
#